data_AF-A0A6G1BA14-F1
#
_entry.id   AF-A0A6G1BA14-F1
#
_cell.length_a   1.000
_cell.length_b   1.000
_cell.length_c   1.000
_cell.angle_alpha   90.00
_cell.angle_beta   90.00
_cell.angle_gamma   90.00
#
_symmetry.space_group_name_H-M   'P 1'
#
loop_
_entity.id
_entity.type
_entity.pdbx_description
1 polymer ?
#
loop_
_entity_poly.entity_id
_entity_poly.type
_entity_poly.pdbx_seq_one_letter_code
_entity_poly.pdbx_strand_id
1 'polypeptide(L)'
;IKNAVNEVQNKLEAVTASTEEAEGRIGEIEDKILGKDEAEKEREKRNSGPQGRIRELSDSMKWSNSHIIGVLEEEEKEKGVEDALEQIIAENFRNLGKETDTEIPGAKRTSFRRNLN
;
A
#
# COMPACT_ATOMS: atom_id res chain seq x y z
N ILE A 1 47.21 20.91 48.82
CA ILE A 1 46.54 21.88 47.92
C ILE A 1 47.00 21.68 46.47
N LYS A 2 48.29 21.85 46.13
CA LYS A 2 48.81 21.76 44.75
C LYS A 2 48.46 20.45 44.00
N ASN A 3 48.58 19.29 44.64
CA ASN A 3 48.24 18.00 44.01
C ASN A 3 46.74 17.88 43.68
N ALA A 4 45.86 18.38 44.55
CA ALA A 4 44.41 18.34 44.33
C ALA A 4 44.00 19.26 43.17
N VAL A 5 44.66 20.42 43.03
CA VAL A 5 44.44 21.34 41.90
C VAL A 5 44.83 20.68 40.57
N ASN A 6 45.98 20.00 40.52
CA ASN A 6 46.41 19.28 39.31
C ASN A 6 45.47 18.13 38.94
N GLU A 7 44.95 17.41 39.93
CA GLU A 7 43.99 16.32 39.68
C GLU A 7 42.67 16.84 39.09
N VAL A 8 42.16 17.97 39.61
CA VAL A 8 40.96 18.62 39.06
C VAL A 8 41.20 19.11 37.64
N GLN A 9 42.37 19.68 37.36
CA GLN A 9 42.73 20.14 36.02
C GLN A 9 42.77 18.98 35.01
N ASN A 10 43.42 17.87 35.34
CA ASN A 10 43.47 16.69 34.46
C ASN A 10 42.07 16.09 34.19
N LYS A 11 41.21 16.06 35.21
CA LYS A 11 39.82 15.59 35.04
C LYS A 11 39.02 16.54 34.14
N LEU A 12 39.23 17.85 34.27
CA LEU A 12 38.59 18.84 33.41
C LEU A 12 39.04 18.66 31.95
N GLU A 13 40.33 18.50 31.71
CA GLU A 13 40.87 18.25 30.36
C GLU A 13 40.31 16.95 29.76
N ALA A 14 40.20 15.88 30.55
CA ALA A 14 39.59 14.62 30.11
C ALA A 14 38.10 14.76 29.77
N VAL A 15 37.35 15.54 30.57
CA VAL A 15 35.94 15.83 30.30
C VAL A 15 35.77 16.67 29.04
N THR A 16 36.62 17.68 28.83
CA THR A 16 36.60 18.50 27.61
C THR A 16 36.84 17.64 26.37
N ALA A 17 37.87 16.80 26.35
CA ALA A 17 38.15 15.91 25.23
C ALA A 17 36.98 14.92 24.96
N SER A 18 36.39 14.36 26.02
CA SER A 18 35.21 13.50 25.90
C SER A 18 33.98 14.25 25.37
N THR A 19 33.87 15.55 25.65
CA THR A 19 32.75 16.38 25.17
C THR A 19 32.92 16.69 23.68
N GLU A 20 34.13 17.06 23.25
CA GLU A 20 34.46 17.29 21.83
C GLU A 20 34.23 16.02 20.98
N GLU A 21 34.60 14.84 21.51
CA GLU A 21 34.33 13.56 20.84
C GLU A 21 32.82 13.31 20.69
N ALA A 22 32.05 13.56 21.76
CA ALA A 22 30.61 13.37 21.75
C ALA A 22 29.92 14.34 20.76
N GLU A 23 30.35 15.59 20.70
CA GLU A 23 29.86 16.59 19.73
C GLU A 23 30.13 16.15 18.29
N GLY A 24 31.34 15.67 17.99
CA GLY A 24 31.66 15.14 16.66
C GLY A 24 30.77 13.96 16.26
N ARG A 25 30.53 13.03 17.20
CA ARG A 25 29.62 11.89 16.98
C ARG A 25 28.17 12.31 16.78
N ILE A 26 27.72 13.34 17.49
CA ILE A 26 26.37 13.91 17.30
C ILE A 26 26.25 14.50 15.90
N GLY A 27 27.23 15.30 15.46
CA GLY A 27 27.24 15.86 14.10
C GLY A 27 27.16 14.79 13.01
N GLU A 28 27.94 13.70 13.13
CA GLU A 28 27.84 12.58 12.19
C GLU A 28 26.47 11.89 12.19
N ILE A 29 25.80 11.81 13.34
CA ILE A 29 24.47 11.21 13.45
C ILE A 29 23.44 12.14 12.81
N GLU A 30 23.54 13.45 13.04
CA GLU A 30 22.67 14.46 12.41
C GLU A 30 22.77 14.40 10.89
N ASP A 31 23.98 14.36 10.34
CA ASP A 31 24.21 14.22 8.89
C ASP A 31 23.60 12.92 8.34
N LYS A 32 23.75 11.80 9.06
CA LYS A 32 23.15 10.52 8.68
C LYS A 32 21.62 10.55 8.73
N ILE A 33 21.02 11.28 9.67
CA ILE A 33 19.57 11.43 9.78
C ILE A 33 19.06 12.27 8.61
N LEU A 34 19.69 13.41 8.33
CA LEU A 34 19.32 14.27 7.21
C LEU A 34 19.40 13.52 5.87
N GLY A 35 20.49 12.77 5.65
CA GLY A 35 20.63 11.96 4.44
C GLY A 35 19.58 10.86 4.30
N LYS A 36 19.10 10.28 5.42
CA LYS A 36 18.01 9.29 5.40
C LYS A 36 16.66 9.93 5.06
N ASP A 37 16.35 11.08 5.66
CA ASP A 37 15.11 11.80 5.41
C ASP A 37 14.99 12.22 3.94
N GLU A 38 16.08 12.68 3.33
CA GLU A 38 16.13 13.01 1.91
C GLU A 38 15.89 11.78 1.02
N ALA A 39 16.55 10.67 1.33
CA ALA A 39 16.39 9.42 0.60
C ALA A 39 14.96 8.86 0.72
N GLU A 40 14.32 9.00 1.88
CA GLU A 40 12.94 8.59 2.10
C GLU A 40 11.96 9.45 1.28
N LYS A 41 12.12 10.78 1.31
CA LYS A 41 11.32 11.70 0.48
C LYS A 41 11.45 11.39 -1.01
N GLU A 42 12.66 11.04 -1.47
CA GLU A 42 12.85 10.65 -2.86
C GLU A 42 12.16 9.32 -3.20
N ARG A 43 12.25 8.32 -2.31
CA ARG A 43 11.52 7.05 -2.46
C ARG A 43 10.01 7.25 -2.48
N GLU A 44 9.48 8.11 -1.62
CA GLU A 44 8.05 8.42 -1.58
C GLU A 44 7.58 9.08 -2.88
N LYS A 45 8.31 10.07 -3.38
CA LYS A 45 8.03 10.70 -4.69
C LYS A 45 8.10 9.70 -5.84
N ARG A 46 9.08 8.79 -5.82
CA ARG A 46 9.19 7.72 -6.83
C ARG A 46 8.04 6.73 -6.76
N ASN A 47 7.43 6.52 -5.59
CA ASN A 47 6.34 5.56 -5.39
C ASN A 47 4.95 6.17 -5.59
N SER A 48 4.76 7.47 -5.33
CA SER A 48 3.45 8.14 -5.44
C SER A 48 2.91 8.16 -6.87
N GLY A 49 3.78 8.37 -7.86
CA GLY A 49 3.42 8.32 -9.28
C GLY A 49 2.96 6.93 -9.73
N PRO A 50 3.80 5.88 -9.60
CA PRO A 50 3.44 4.52 -9.99
C PRO A 50 2.20 3.97 -9.28
N GLN A 51 2.01 4.25 -7.99
CA GLN A 51 0.80 3.80 -7.28
C GLN A 51 -0.48 4.42 -7.84
N GLY A 52 -0.48 5.73 -8.10
CA GLY A 52 -1.60 6.42 -8.75
C GLY A 52 -1.90 5.84 -10.13
N ARG A 53 -0.85 5.62 -10.94
CA ARG A 53 -0.97 5.02 -12.28
C ARG A 53 -1.49 3.57 -12.24
N ILE A 54 -1.07 2.76 -11.27
CA ILE A 54 -1.60 1.40 -11.08
C ILE A 54 -3.09 1.46 -10.76
N ARG A 55 -3.52 2.40 -9.92
CA ARG A 55 -4.93 2.60 -9.61
C ARG A 55 -5.72 3.00 -10.86
N GLU A 56 -5.24 3.98 -11.61
CA GLU A 56 -5.87 4.42 -12.87
C GLU A 56 -5.99 3.28 -13.89
N LEU A 57 -4.92 2.50 -14.09
CA LEU A 57 -4.93 1.35 -14.99
C LEU A 57 -5.89 0.25 -14.49
N SER A 58 -5.94 0.01 -13.17
CA SER A 58 -6.88 -0.96 -12.60
C SER A 58 -8.33 -0.53 -12.81
N ASP A 59 -8.62 0.74 -12.60
CA ASP A 59 -9.94 1.33 -12.79
C ASP A 59 -10.33 1.30 -14.27
N SER A 60 -9.41 1.64 -15.18
CA SER A 60 -9.67 1.59 -16.63
C SER A 60 -9.93 0.16 -17.13
N MET A 61 -9.18 -0.83 -16.65
CA MET A 61 -9.41 -2.24 -17.00
C MET A 61 -10.72 -2.80 -16.43
N LYS A 62 -11.23 -2.23 -15.33
CA LYS A 62 -12.47 -2.68 -14.67
C LYS A 62 -13.68 -1.85 -15.08
N TRP A 63 -13.52 -0.83 -15.91
CA TRP A 63 -14.59 0.11 -16.28
C TRP A 63 -15.84 -0.59 -16.82
N SER A 64 -15.69 -1.66 -17.61
CA SER A 64 -16.79 -2.45 -18.15
C SER A 64 -17.25 -3.60 -17.25
N ASN A 65 -16.59 -3.84 -16.12
CA ASN A 65 -16.92 -4.95 -15.23
C ASN A 65 -18.08 -4.56 -14.30
N SER A 66 -19.11 -5.41 -14.26
CA SER A 66 -20.22 -5.28 -13.31
C SER A 66 -20.06 -6.27 -12.14
N HIS A 67 -20.50 -5.88 -10.94
CA HIS A 67 -20.51 -6.75 -9.76
C HIS A 67 -21.95 -7.04 -9.34
N ILE A 68 -22.34 -8.31 -9.35
CA ILE A 68 -23.66 -8.77 -8.92
C ILE A 68 -23.51 -9.41 -7.54
N ILE A 69 -24.34 -8.96 -6.60
CA ILE A 69 -24.35 -9.42 -5.22
C ILE A 69 -25.68 -10.12 -4.91
N GLY A 70 -25.68 -10.99 -3.90
CA GLY A 70 -26.89 -11.71 -3.49
C GLY A 70 -27.22 -12.96 -4.31
N VAL A 71 -26.40 -13.31 -5.31
CA VAL A 71 -26.54 -14.56 -6.06
C VAL A 71 -26.10 -15.73 -5.18
N LEU A 72 -26.98 -16.72 -5.04
CA LEU A 72 -26.73 -17.95 -4.29
C LEU A 72 -25.72 -18.84 -5.02
N GLU A 73 -24.74 -19.35 -4.29
CA GLU A 73 -23.69 -20.19 -4.89
C GLU A 73 -24.21 -21.53 -5.42
N GLU A 74 -25.30 -22.04 -4.84
CA GLU A 74 -25.91 -23.29 -5.30
C GLU A 74 -26.53 -23.14 -6.68
N GLU A 75 -27.17 -22.00 -6.95
CA GLU A 75 -27.74 -21.67 -8.25
C GLU A 75 -26.67 -21.58 -9.34
N GLU A 76 -25.54 -20.93 -9.05
CA GLU A 76 -24.39 -20.88 -9.96
C GLU A 76 -23.74 -22.25 -10.18
N LYS A 77 -23.75 -23.14 -9.17
CA LYS A 77 -23.21 -24.50 -9.30
C LYS A 77 -24.08 -25.41 -10.15
N GLU A 78 -25.39 -25.26 -10.08
CA GLU A 78 -26.34 -26.07 -10.83
C GLU A 78 -26.39 -25.67 -12.32
N LYS A 79 -26.49 -24.37 -12.59
CA LYS A 79 -26.73 -23.83 -13.93
C LYS A 79 -25.47 -23.27 -14.60
N GLY A 80 -24.46 -22.90 -13.83
CA GLY A 80 -23.31 -22.13 -14.31
C GLY A 80 -23.49 -20.62 -14.10
N VAL A 81 -22.38 -19.90 -14.08
CA VAL A 81 -22.36 -18.45 -13.77
C VAL A 81 -22.96 -17.63 -14.92
N GLU A 82 -22.78 -18.06 -16.17
CA GLU A 82 -23.31 -17.39 -17.36
C GLU A 82 -24.84 -17.53 -17.44
N ASP A 83 -25.36 -18.76 -17.29
CA ASP A 83 -26.80 -19.01 -17.27
C ASP A 83 -27.52 -18.27 -16.14
N ALA A 84 -26.90 -18.19 -14.95
CA ALA A 84 -27.43 -17.41 -13.83
C ALA A 84 -27.48 -15.91 -14.16
N LEU A 85 -26.45 -15.39 -14.84
CA LEU A 85 -26.40 -14.00 -15.28
C LEU A 85 -27.49 -13.70 -16.34
N GLU A 86 -27.68 -14.58 -17.32
CA GLU A 86 -28.73 -14.44 -18.34
C GLU A 86 -30.13 -14.42 -17.73
N GLN A 87 -30.39 -15.28 -16.75
CA GLN A 87 -31.67 -15.28 -16.02
C GLN A 87 -31.90 -13.97 -15.28
N ILE A 88 -30.89 -13.46 -14.57
CA ILE A 88 -30.98 -12.16 -13.87
C ILE A 88 -31.29 -11.03 -14.87
N ILE A 89 -30.63 -11.02 -16.03
CA ILE A 89 -30.87 -10.02 -17.08
C ILE A 89 -32.28 -10.15 -17.65
N ALA A 90 -32.73 -11.36 -17.96
CA ALA A 90 -34.06 -11.59 -18.53
C ALA A 90 -35.20 -11.22 -17.56
N GLU A 91 -35.03 -11.53 -16.27
CA GLU A 91 -36.01 -11.24 -15.23
C GLU A 91 -36.10 -9.73 -14.91
N ASN A 92 -34.96 -9.05 -14.81
CA ASN A 92 -34.92 -7.65 -14.36
C ASN A 92 -34.90 -6.64 -15.51
N PHE A 93 -34.37 -7.01 -16.67
CA PHE A 93 -34.13 -6.12 -17.79
C PHE A 93 -34.71 -6.69 -19.10
N ARG A 94 -36.05 -6.76 -19.15
CA ARG A 94 -36.82 -7.34 -20.27
C ARG A 94 -36.51 -6.77 -21.67
N ASN A 95 -35.93 -5.57 -21.74
CA ASN A 95 -35.50 -4.95 -23.00
C ASN A 95 -34.08 -5.39 -23.40
N LEU A 96 -33.18 -5.60 -22.43
CA LEU A 96 -31.82 -6.09 -22.65
C LEU A 96 -31.81 -7.59 -22.99
N GLY A 97 -32.68 -8.39 -22.37
CA GLY A 97 -32.80 -9.83 -22.68
C GLY A 97 -33.32 -10.17 -24.08
N LYS A 98 -33.69 -9.17 -24.91
CA LYS A 98 -34.09 -9.34 -26.31
C LYS A 98 -32.99 -8.99 -27.31
N GLU A 99 -31.97 -8.25 -26.88
CA GLU A 99 -30.77 -7.98 -27.65
C GLU A 99 -29.78 -9.14 -27.40
N THR A 100 -29.92 -10.19 -28.21
CA THR A 100 -29.09 -11.41 -28.19
C THR A 100 -27.60 -11.19 -28.48
N ASP A 101 -27.16 -9.94 -28.61
CA ASP A 101 -25.79 -9.56 -28.99
C ASP A 101 -24.98 -9.05 -27.79
N THR A 102 -25.44 -9.31 -26.55
CA THR A 102 -24.69 -8.90 -25.36
C THR A 102 -23.49 -9.84 -25.18
N GLU A 103 -22.38 -9.55 -25.85
CA GLU A 103 -21.13 -10.29 -25.68
C GLU A 103 -20.63 -10.13 -24.24
N ILE A 104 -20.76 -11.18 -23.43
CA ILE A 104 -20.19 -11.27 -22.10
C ILE A 104 -18.78 -11.85 -22.25
N PRO A 105 -17.70 -11.07 -22.04
CA PRO A 105 -16.34 -11.59 -22.21
C PRO A 105 -15.96 -12.69 -21.21
N GLY A 106 -16.72 -12.78 -20.11
CA GLY A 106 -16.65 -13.85 -19.13
C GLY A 106 -17.29 -13.45 -17.81
N ALA A 107 -17.95 -14.40 -17.15
CA ALA A 107 -18.51 -14.24 -15.81
C ALA A 107 -17.80 -15.18 -14.83
N LYS A 108 -17.53 -14.70 -13.60
CA LYS A 108 -16.94 -15.54 -12.55
C LYS A 108 -17.33 -15.08 -11.15
N ARG A 109 -17.49 -16.05 -10.25
CA ARG A 109 -17.58 -15.79 -8.82
C ARG A 109 -16.27 -15.19 -8.30
N THR A 110 -16.35 -14.06 -7.59
CA THR A 110 -15.19 -13.54 -6.86
C THR A 110 -15.00 -14.37 -5.61
N SER A 111 -13.80 -14.94 -5.41
CA SER A 111 -13.50 -15.69 -4.20
C SER A 111 -13.51 -14.79 -2.98
N PHE A 112 -14.24 -15.18 -1.94
CA PHE A 112 -14.27 -14.45 -0.69
C PHE A 112 -12.93 -14.62 0.04
N ARG A 113 -12.08 -13.59 0.00
CA ARG A 113 -10.86 -13.53 0.80
C ARG A 113 -11.21 -13.04 2.21
N ARG A 114 -11.35 -13.96 3.18
CA ARG A 114 -11.26 -13.57 4.59
C ARG A 114 -9.80 -13.24 4.89
N ASN A 115 -9.51 -11.99 5.22
CA ASN A 115 -8.31 -11.67 5.97
C ASN A 115 -8.51 -12.26 7.37
N LEU A 116 -7.91 -13.43 7.61
CA LEU A 116 -7.77 -13.98 8.95
C LEU A 116 -6.67 -13.15 9.63
N ASN A 117 -7.08 -12.22 10.48
CA ASN A 117 -6.19 -11.52 11.41
C ASN A 117 -5.70 -12.49 12.50
#